data_AF-A0A1J4WQF8-F1
#
_entry.id   AF-A0A1J4WQF8-F1
#
_cell.length_a   1.000
_cell.length_b   1.000
_cell.length_c   1.000
_cell.angle_alpha   90.00
_cell.angle_beta   90.00
_cell.angle_gamma   90.00
#
_symmetry.space_group_name_H-M   'P 1'
#
loop_
_entity.id
_entity.type
_entity.pdbx_description
1 polymer ?
#
loop_
_entity_poly.entity_id
_entity_poly.type
_entity_poly.pdbx_seq_one_letter_code
_entity_poly.pdbx_strand_id
1 'polypeptide(L)'
;MVIYQMKLPQECVNQNYNDQAQPCLQYRDPDYAQQYYYYGYSNGKAEYQKIQYTKSGNLYKFTLPTPIEPYKSTAIIVAYAAKGYVSESAGLFKFNFETLKVPSRIQEIRVVVDVDSDLLLKGKKSSVNYSLDNVVGEIGSYGPLVKEAKNLSPNENFMVKGEYATSWFRLYLSSIILTIFIIIAIFVGVYFLARFLKKRAGQNGQNGSGTGQQMTSQNPPSSISILNLTNASVSLLSVVGVVGLTYLLRFLSEFNLFRSFNPDPVFGIIMAITIILLYVLVILGPAIIVAIKHGWKSFLSILIAEFLWFVIFLVVYFALFSPGRLD
;
A
#
# COMPACT_ATOMS: atom_id res chain seq x y z
N MET A 1 7.05 9.67 30.70
CA MET A 1 5.68 10.02 30.27
C MET A 1 5.39 11.43 30.74
N VAL A 2 4.84 12.27 29.87
CA VAL A 2 4.37 13.62 30.17
C VAL A 2 2.93 13.74 29.70
N ILE A 3 2.12 14.47 30.47
CA ILE A 3 0.69 14.60 30.21
C ILE A 3 0.34 16.09 30.29
N TYR A 4 -0.41 16.58 29.31
CA TYR A 4 -0.86 17.96 29.24
C TYR A 4 -2.36 18.03 29.05
N GLN A 5 -3.00 18.98 29.71
CA GLN A 5 -4.33 19.46 29.36
C GLN A 5 -4.14 20.55 28.30
N MET A 6 -4.73 20.37 27.13
CA MET A 6 -4.81 21.42 26.12
C MET A 6 -6.04 22.28 26.40
N LYS A 7 -5.84 23.59 26.49
CA LYS A 7 -6.89 24.58 26.64
C LYS A 7 -6.95 25.41 25.37
N LEU A 8 -8.05 25.27 24.65
CA LEU A 8 -8.34 26.12 23.50
C LEU A 8 -9.13 27.36 23.97
N PRO A 9 -8.87 28.54 23.39
CA PRO A 9 -9.68 29.71 23.67
C PRO A 9 -11.09 29.51 23.10
N GLN A 10 -12.07 30.19 23.71
CA GLN A 10 -13.43 30.24 23.16
C GLN A 10 -13.41 30.93 21.79
N GLU A 11 -14.26 30.44 20.89
CA GLU A 11 -14.38 30.98 19.54
C GLU A 11 -15.50 32.01 19.48
N CYS A 12 -15.23 33.18 18.91
CA CYS A 12 -16.28 34.13 18.60
C CYS A 12 -17.04 33.67 17.34
N VAL A 13 -18.33 33.34 17.48
CA VAL A 13 -19.16 32.87 16.36
C VAL A 13 -20.04 33.97 15.77
N ASN A 14 -20.21 35.08 16.48
CA ASN A 14 -20.98 36.22 16.00
C ASN A 14 -20.25 37.52 16.35
N GLN A 15 -19.87 38.29 15.33
CA GLN A 15 -19.15 39.54 15.51
C GLN A 15 -20.02 40.76 15.16
N ASN A 16 -20.00 41.78 16.01
CA ASN A 16 -20.53 43.10 15.73
C ASN A 16 -19.42 44.02 15.24
N TYR A 17 -19.32 44.20 13.92
CA TYR A 17 -18.32 45.06 13.31
C TYR A 17 -18.52 46.56 13.61
N ASN A 18 -19.68 46.95 14.18
CA ASN A 18 -19.94 48.34 14.54
C ASN A 18 -19.39 48.72 15.93
N ASP A 19 -19.00 47.74 16.75
CA ASP A 19 -18.40 47.98 18.07
C ASP A 19 -16.92 47.57 18.06
N GLN A 20 -16.04 48.57 17.98
CA GLN A 20 -14.59 48.35 17.98
C GLN A 20 -14.04 47.92 19.34
N ALA A 21 -14.75 48.15 20.44
CA ALA A 21 -14.29 47.84 21.79
C ALA A 21 -14.59 46.38 22.18
N GLN A 22 -15.76 45.86 21.79
CA GLN A 22 -16.15 44.46 22.02
C GLN A 22 -16.81 43.87 20.78
N PRO A 23 -16.02 43.47 19.77
CA PRO A 23 -16.56 43.01 18.52
C PRO A 23 -17.28 41.66 18.63
N CYS A 24 -17.23 40.93 19.76
CA CYS A 24 -17.86 39.61 19.86
C CYS A 24 -19.17 39.62 20.64
N LEU A 25 -20.27 39.26 19.96
CA LEU A 25 -21.61 39.14 20.54
C LEU A 25 -21.86 37.76 21.16
N GLN A 26 -21.25 36.71 20.60
CA GLN A 26 -21.51 35.34 21.02
C GLN A 26 -20.24 34.50 20.93
N TYR A 27 -19.95 33.81 22.03
CA TYR A 27 -18.88 32.83 22.13
C TYR A 27 -19.44 31.42 22.06
N ARG A 28 -18.66 30.54 21.43
CA ARG A 28 -18.89 29.09 21.38
C ARG A 28 -17.78 28.40 22.16
N ASP A 29 -18.14 27.30 22.80
CA ASP A 29 -17.15 26.42 23.44
C ASP A 29 -16.16 25.88 22.41
N PRO A 30 -14.89 25.70 22.81
CA PRO A 30 -13.88 25.15 21.91
C PRO A 30 -14.24 23.71 21.48
N ASP A 31 -14.09 23.46 20.17
CA ASP A 31 -14.25 22.12 19.58
C ASP A 31 -12.90 21.38 19.58
N TYR A 32 -12.69 20.56 20.60
CA TYR A 32 -11.48 19.74 20.73
C TYR A 32 -11.42 18.56 19.73
N ALA A 33 -12.53 18.21 19.08
CA ALA A 33 -12.60 17.14 18.08
C ALA A 33 -12.37 17.66 16.65
N GLN A 34 -12.12 18.96 16.48
CA GLN A 34 -11.88 19.60 15.18
C GLN A 34 -12.94 19.21 14.13
N GLN A 35 -14.21 19.04 14.53
CA GLN A 35 -15.30 18.75 13.59
C GLN A 35 -15.51 19.93 12.62
N TYR A 36 -15.16 21.13 13.06
CA TYR A 36 -15.08 22.31 12.22
C TYR A 36 -13.61 22.67 11.99
N TYR A 37 -13.27 23.01 10.73
CA TYR A 37 -11.96 23.57 10.40
C TYR A 37 -11.72 24.77 11.31
N TYR A 38 -10.77 24.62 12.23
CA TYR A 38 -10.22 25.72 13.02
C TYR A 38 -9.41 26.57 12.04
N TYR A 39 -10.09 27.36 11.21
CA TYR A 39 -9.46 28.43 10.47
C TYR A 39 -8.83 29.33 11.51
N GLY A 40 -7.50 29.38 11.52
CA GLY A 40 -6.71 30.16 12.45
C GLY A 40 -7.16 31.62 12.44
N TYR A 41 -8.15 31.94 13.27
CA TYR A 41 -8.47 33.30 13.62
C TYR A 41 -7.39 33.78 14.58
N SER A 42 -6.84 34.94 14.24
CA SER A 42 -5.40 35.24 14.30
C SER A 42 -4.76 35.38 15.68
N ASN A 43 -5.46 35.12 16.79
CA ASN A 43 -4.98 35.50 18.13
C ASN A 43 -5.08 34.42 19.21
N GLY A 44 -5.71 33.27 18.93
CA GLY A 44 -5.89 32.21 19.93
C GLY A 44 -4.80 31.14 19.87
N LYS A 45 -3.76 31.24 20.70
CA LYS A 45 -2.79 30.14 20.86
C LYS A 45 -3.36 29.09 21.81
N ALA A 46 -3.23 27.81 21.44
CA ALA A 46 -3.52 26.71 22.36
C ALA A 46 -2.57 26.81 23.57
N GLU A 47 -3.12 26.76 24.77
CA GLU A 47 -2.35 26.69 26.01
C GLU A 47 -2.21 25.24 26.46
N TYR A 48 -1.03 24.88 26.95
CA TYR A 48 -0.74 23.53 27.44
C TYR A 48 -0.35 23.58 28.90
N GLN A 49 -1.18 22.99 29.75
CA GLN A 49 -0.95 22.93 31.19
C GLN A 49 -0.57 21.51 31.58
N LYS A 50 0.59 21.34 32.22
CA LYS A 50 1.09 20.02 32.63
C LYS A 50 0.15 19.42 33.68
N ILE A 51 -0.37 18.22 33.41
CA ILE A 51 -1.21 17.46 34.34
C ILE A 51 -0.32 16.76 35.37
N GLN A 52 -0.67 16.90 36.64
CA GLN A 52 -0.08 16.12 37.72
C GLN A 52 -0.79 14.76 37.80
N TYR A 53 -0.04 13.70 38.07
CA TYR A 53 -0.61 12.36 38.17
C TYR A 53 0.05 11.50 39.24
N THR A 54 -0.74 10.58 39.81
CA THR A 54 -0.26 9.50 40.66
C THR A 54 -0.53 8.15 39.99
N LYS A 55 0.41 7.21 40.10
CA LYS A 55 0.30 5.87 39.53
C LYS A 55 0.16 4.84 40.66
N SER A 56 -0.83 3.96 40.56
CA SER A 56 -0.97 2.78 41.42
C SER A 56 -1.26 1.55 40.55
N GLY A 57 -0.25 0.69 40.36
CA GLY A 57 -0.31 -0.42 39.41
C GLY A 57 -0.56 0.06 37.98
N ASN A 58 -1.67 -0.38 37.38
CA ASN A 58 -2.11 0.00 36.03
C ASN A 58 -3.08 1.19 36.03
N LEU A 59 -3.39 1.77 37.19
CA LEU A 59 -4.30 2.89 37.32
C LEU A 59 -3.53 4.20 37.43
N TYR A 60 -3.91 5.16 36.59
CA TYR A 60 -3.40 6.52 36.63
C TYR A 60 -4.51 7.46 37.10
N LYS A 61 -4.24 8.24 38.14
CA LYS A 61 -5.14 9.28 38.62
C LYS A 61 -4.57 10.64 38.23
N PHE A 62 -5.32 11.37 37.42
CA PHE A 62 -4.94 12.70 36.91
C PHE A 62 -5.60 13.79 37.73
N THR A 63 -4.84 14.82 38.08
CA THR A 63 -5.35 16.06 38.64
C THR A 63 -5.29 17.11 37.54
N LEU A 64 -6.46 17.48 37.01
CA LEU A 64 -6.58 18.46 35.94
C LEU A 64 -6.24 19.86 36.47
N PRO A 65 -5.30 20.59 35.83
CA PRO A 65 -4.99 21.97 36.20
C PRO A 65 -6.18 22.92 36.07
N THR A 66 -7.02 22.71 35.05
CA THR A 66 -8.27 23.46 34.85
C THR A 66 -9.46 22.50 34.99
N PRO A 67 -10.41 22.75 35.92
CA PRO A 67 -11.60 21.93 36.07
C PRO A 67 -12.48 22.03 34.82
N ILE A 68 -13.18 20.94 34.50
CA ILE A 68 -14.10 20.88 33.36
C ILE A 68 -15.51 20.93 33.91
N GLU A 69 -16.31 21.87 33.42
CA GLU A 69 -17.72 21.98 33.77
C GLU A 69 -18.52 20.77 33.26
N PRO A 70 -19.67 20.43 33.88
CA PRO A 70 -20.56 19.41 33.35
C PRO A 70 -20.91 19.65 31.88
N TYR A 71 -20.94 18.58 31.09
CA TYR A 71 -21.27 18.61 29.65
C TYR A 71 -20.27 19.33 28.75
N LYS A 72 -19.13 19.81 29.27
CA LYS A 72 -18.02 20.33 28.46
C LYS A 72 -16.99 19.24 28.18
N SER A 73 -16.12 19.51 27.21
CA SER A 73 -15.04 18.61 26.79
C SER A 73 -13.67 19.27 26.97
N THR A 74 -12.63 18.45 27.08
CA THR A 74 -11.22 18.90 27.09
C THR A 74 -10.39 17.95 26.23
N ALA A 75 -9.19 18.36 25.85
CA ALA A 75 -8.20 17.48 25.26
C ALA A 75 -7.07 17.19 26.23
N ILE A 76 -6.72 15.91 26.34
CA ILE A 76 -5.57 15.45 27.11
C ILE A 76 -4.55 14.88 26.13
N ILE A 77 -3.33 15.40 26.18
CA ILE A 77 -2.21 14.92 25.38
C ILE A 77 -1.31 14.08 26.29
N VAL A 78 -1.09 12.83 25.89
CA VAL A 78 -0.20 11.91 26.59
C VAL A 78 0.97 11.59 25.66
N ALA A 79 2.18 11.98 26.06
CA ALA A 79 3.39 11.70 25.31
C ALA A 79 4.36 10.86 26.14
N TYR A 80 4.86 9.78 25.56
CA TYR A 80 5.84 8.90 26.21
C TYR A 80 6.68 8.17 25.18
N ALA A 81 7.95 7.95 25.52
CA ALA A 81 8.79 7.00 24.80
C ALA A 81 8.51 5.60 25.34
N ALA A 82 8.19 4.67 24.44
CA ALA A 82 7.92 3.27 24.80
C ALA A 82 9.14 2.42 24.44
N LYS A 83 9.68 1.66 25.40
CA LYS A 83 10.72 0.64 25.17
C LYS A 83 10.15 -0.72 25.53
N GLY A 84 10.35 -1.73 24.69
CA GLY A 84 9.92 -3.11 24.94
C GLY A 84 8.50 -3.47 24.50
N TYR A 85 7.76 -2.57 23.84
CA TYR A 85 6.43 -2.84 23.25
C TYR A 85 6.50 -3.26 21.77
N VAL A 86 7.69 -3.63 21.33
CA VAL A 86 8.01 -3.91 19.94
C VAL A 86 8.55 -5.33 19.87
N SER A 87 7.93 -6.17 19.06
CA SER A 87 8.51 -7.47 18.70
C SER A 87 9.34 -7.32 17.43
N GLU A 88 10.58 -7.80 17.48
CA GLU A 88 11.48 -7.82 16.33
C GLU A 88 11.48 -9.22 15.70
N SER A 89 11.36 -9.28 14.38
CA SER A 89 11.59 -10.50 13.61
C SER A 89 12.24 -10.14 12.28
N ALA A 90 13.45 -10.66 12.04
CA ALA A 90 14.23 -10.40 10.82
C ALA A 90 14.40 -8.90 10.49
N GLY A 91 14.59 -8.05 11.51
CA GLY A 91 14.73 -6.59 11.35
C GLY A 91 13.43 -5.87 10.97
N LEU A 92 12.30 -6.54 11.07
CA LEU A 92 10.96 -5.95 11.07
C LEU A 92 10.50 -5.79 12.52
N PHE A 93 10.18 -4.56 12.89
CA PHE A 93 9.71 -4.19 14.21
C PHE A 93 8.19 -4.03 14.17
N LYS A 94 7.48 -4.78 14.98
CA LYS A 94 6.02 -4.72 15.07
C LYS A 94 5.63 -4.18 16.43
N PHE A 95 4.76 -3.18 16.45
CA PHE A 95 4.20 -2.66 17.68
C PHE A 95 2.69 -2.88 17.72
N ASN A 96 2.21 -3.14 18.93
CA ASN A 96 0.81 -3.19 19.26
C ASN A 96 0.64 -2.53 20.63
N PHE A 97 0.05 -1.34 20.66
CA PHE A 97 -0.22 -0.67 21.93
C PHE A 97 -1.70 -0.34 22.06
N GLU A 98 -2.12 -0.25 23.31
CA GLU A 98 -3.48 0.13 23.69
C GLU A 98 -3.45 1.50 24.34
N THR A 99 -4.43 2.34 24.01
CA THR A 99 -4.59 3.64 24.67
C THR A 99 -5.11 3.49 26.10
N LEU A 100 -4.98 4.55 26.89
CA LEU A 100 -5.56 4.61 28.23
C LEU A 100 -7.08 4.41 28.18
N LYS A 101 -7.60 3.65 29.15
CA LYS A 101 -9.04 3.54 29.41
C LYS A 101 -9.45 4.66 30.35
N VAL A 102 -10.55 5.32 30.03
CA VAL A 102 -11.09 6.42 30.83
C VAL A 102 -12.52 6.09 31.21
N PRO A 103 -12.97 6.31 32.47
CA PRO A 103 -14.35 6.08 32.90
C PRO A 103 -15.29 7.20 32.40
N SER A 104 -15.09 7.65 31.17
CA SER A 104 -15.85 8.70 30.50
C SER A 104 -15.81 8.44 29.01
N ARG A 105 -16.82 8.92 28.28
CA ARG A 105 -16.88 8.78 26.83
C ARG A 105 -15.75 9.58 26.17
N ILE A 106 -15.06 8.98 25.22
CA ILE A 106 -14.04 9.67 24.42
C ILE A 106 -14.64 9.96 23.05
N GLN A 107 -14.86 11.26 22.76
CA GLN A 107 -15.42 11.68 21.48
C GLN A 107 -14.48 11.37 20.32
N GLU A 108 -13.19 11.66 20.50
CA GLU A 108 -12.14 11.42 19.52
C GLU A 108 -10.83 11.06 20.23
N ILE A 109 -10.15 10.05 19.70
CA ILE A 109 -8.78 9.74 20.07
C ILE A 109 -7.93 9.73 18.81
N ARG A 110 -6.81 10.46 18.87
CA ARG A 110 -5.79 10.46 17.84
C ARG A 110 -4.51 9.94 18.45
N VAL A 111 -3.91 8.93 17.83
CA VAL A 111 -2.58 8.48 18.18
C VAL A 111 -1.61 8.69 17.05
N VAL A 112 -0.48 9.27 17.41
CA VAL A 112 0.60 9.67 16.52
C VAL A 112 1.81 8.86 16.95
N VAL A 113 2.26 7.95 16.10
CA VAL A 113 3.46 7.14 16.34
C VAL A 113 4.56 7.68 15.46
N ASP A 114 5.64 8.13 16.09
CA ASP A 114 6.85 8.55 15.40
C ASP A 114 7.97 7.54 15.67
N VAL A 115 8.88 7.41 14.71
CA VAL A 115 10.08 6.55 14.80
C VAL A 115 11.31 7.35 14.43
N ASP A 116 12.48 6.86 14.83
CA ASP A 116 13.75 7.50 14.50
C ASP A 116 13.91 7.72 12.99
N SER A 117 14.66 8.74 12.60
CA SER A 117 14.76 9.22 11.22
C SER A 117 15.38 8.22 10.25
N ASP A 118 16.06 7.17 10.74
CA ASP A 118 16.63 6.08 9.96
C ASP A 118 15.66 4.89 9.77
N LEU A 119 14.45 4.97 10.35
CA LEU A 119 13.44 3.91 10.31
C LEU A 119 12.26 4.27 9.38
N LEU A 120 11.73 3.23 8.72
CA LEU A 120 10.61 3.32 7.79
C LEU A 120 9.36 2.69 8.40
N LEU A 121 8.30 3.47 8.53
CA LEU A 121 7.02 3.06 9.14
C LEU A 121 6.03 2.63 8.03
N LYS A 122 5.39 1.47 8.19
CA LYS A 122 4.46 0.89 7.21
C LYS A 122 3.10 1.58 7.22
N GLY A 123 2.56 1.81 6.03
CA GLY A 123 1.19 2.34 5.87
C GLY A 123 1.07 3.85 6.11
N LYS A 124 2.17 4.60 6.05
CA LYS A 124 2.10 6.06 5.93
C LYS A 124 1.42 6.43 4.60
N LYS A 125 0.46 7.34 4.65
CA LYS A 125 0.09 8.16 3.50
C LYS A 125 1.02 9.37 3.53
N SER A 126 1.99 9.42 2.62
CA SER A 126 2.77 10.63 2.42
C SER A 126 1.79 11.76 2.05
N SER A 127 1.68 12.77 2.91
CA SER A 127 1.08 14.06 2.58
C SER A 127 2.12 15.08 2.97
N VAL A 128 2.82 15.56 1.95
CA VAL A 128 3.77 16.65 2.08
C VAL A 128 3.06 17.91 1.62
N ASN A 129 3.04 18.93 2.48
CA ASN A 129 2.51 20.24 2.16
C ASN A 129 3.67 21.09 1.60
N TYR A 130 3.65 21.30 0.29
CA TYR A 130 4.67 22.01 -0.47
C TYR A 130 4.65 23.51 -0.16
N SER A 131 5.42 23.93 0.86
CA SER A 131 5.98 25.28 0.84
C SER A 131 7.24 25.23 -0.03
N LEU A 132 7.04 25.52 -1.31
CA LEU A 132 8.02 25.56 -2.41
C LEU A 132 9.23 26.45 -2.09
N ASP A 133 10.28 25.91 -1.45
CA ASP A 133 11.66 26.42 -1.64
C ASP A 133 12.81 25.50 -1.16
N ASN A 134 12.57 24.22 -0.89
CA ASN A 134 13.67 23.26 -0.65
C ASN A 134 13.42 21.91 -1.32
N VAL A 135 13.56 21.90 -2.64
CA VAL A 135 13.35 20.77 -3.58
C VAL A 135 14.46 19.71 -3.52
N VAL A 136 15.02 19.41 -2.34
CA VAL A 136 16.05 18.34 -2.21
C VAL A 136 15.79 17.37 -1.04
N GLY A 137 14.70 17.52 -0.28
CA GLY A 137 14.41 16.67 0.89
C GLY A 137 13.26 15.66 0.79
N GLU A 138 12.49 15.63 -0.31
CA GLU A 138 11.13 15.05 -0.31
C GLU A 138 10.96 13.75 -1.12
N ILE A 139 11.92 12.83 -1.02
CA ILE A 139 11.68 11.40 -1.30
C ILE A 139 12.05 10.63 -0.04
N GLY A 140 11.24 10.82 1.00
CA GLY A 140 11.48 10.23 2.30
C GLY A 140 10.18 9.73 2.91
N SER A 141 10.13 8.45 3.27
CA SER A 141 9.02 7.81 3.98
C SER A 141 8.97 8.27 5.46
N TYR A 142 9.18 9.57 5.71
CA TYR A 142 9.36 10.18 7.02
C TYR A 142 8.08 10.94 7.42
N GLY A 143 7.71 10.89 8.70
CA GLY A 143 6.46 11.45 9.22
C GLY A 143 5.66 10.48 10.10
N PRO A 144 4.85 10.93 11.04
CA PRO A 144 4.25 10.01 12.00
C PRO A 144 3.13 9.16 11.39
N LEU A 145 2.93 7.95 11.91
CA LEU A 145 1.73 7.16 11.67
C LEU A 145 0.59 7.72 12.52
N VAL A 146 -0.42 8.30 11.87
CA VAL A 146 -1.62 8.81 12.53
C VAL A 146 -2.75 7.79 12.43
N LYS A 147 -3.34 7.43 13.57
CA LYS A 147 -4.52 6.57 13.68
C LYS A 147 -5.56 7.26 14.54
N GLU A 148 -6.81 7.19 14.12
CA GLU A 148 -7.92 7.87 14.78
C GLU A 148 -9.07 6.89 15.03
N ALA A 149 -9.76 7.09 16.15
CA ALA A 149 -11.03 6.45 16.47
C ALA A 149 -11.97 7.48 17.11
N LYS A 150 -13.28 7.30 16.90
CA LYS A 150 -14.31 8.23 17.38
C LYS A 150 -15.34 7.46 18.19
N ASN A 151 -15.98 8.15 19.14
CA ASN A 151 -17.09 7.64 19.94
C ASN A 151 -16.78 6.38 20.77
N LEU A 152 -15.60 6.31 21.40
CA LEU A 152 -15.28 5.21 22.31
C LEU A 152 -16.14 5.30 23.57
N SER A 153 -16.70 4.17 23.97
CA SER A 153 -17.51 4.04 25.17
C SER A 153 -16.66 4.18 26.43
N PRO A 154 -17.25 4.52 27.59
CA PRO A 154 -16.52 4.51 28.86
C PRO A 154 -15.78 3.18 29.08
N ASN A 155 -14.51 3.26 29.45
CA ASN A 155 -13.57 2.14 29.66
C ASN A 155 -13.18 1.34 28.41
N GLU A 156 -13.56 1.78 27.22
CA GLU A 156 -13.06 1.23 25.96
C GLU A 156 -11.63 1.74 25.68
N ASN A 157 -10.82 0.93 24.99
CA ASN A 157 -9.48 1.30 24.55
C ASN A 157 -9.40 1.28 23.02
N PHE A 158 -8.46 2.06 22.49
CA PHE A 158 -8.12 2.02 21.08
C PHE A 158 -6.82 1.25 20.91
N MET A 159 -6.87 0.18 20.13
CA MET A 159 -5.71 -0.65 19.81
C MET A 159 -5.07 -0.17 18.51
N VAL A 160 -3.79 0.19 18.57
CA VAL A 160 -3.04 0.69 17.44
C VAL A 160 -1.90 -0.25 17.13
N LYS A 161 -1.90 -0.72 15.88
CA LYS A 161 -0.90 -1.64 15.34
C LYS A 161 -0.13 -0.96 14.20
N GLY A 162 1.15 -1.28 14.13
CA GLY A 162 1.98 -0.88 13.00
C GLY A 162 3.26 -1.68 12.94
N GLU A 163 3.96 -1.52 11.83
CA GLU A 163 5.24 -2.16 11.57
C GLU A 163 6.22 -1.09 11.09
N TYR A 164 7.49 -1.19 11.48
CA TYR A 164 8.57 -0.36 10.94
C TYR A 164 9.84 -1.19 10.73
N ALA A 165 10.75 -0.72 9.90
CA ALA A 165 11.99 -1.42 9.60
C ALA A 165 13.10 -0.44 9.18
N THR A 166 14.36 -0.87 9.29
CA THR A 166 15.52 -0.11 8.79
C THR A 166 15.59 -0.06 7.26
N SER A 167 14.87 -0.94 6.56
CA SER A 167 14.84 -0.94 5.10
C SER A 167 13.46 -1.31 4.54
N TRP A 168 13.12 -0.73 3.39
CA TRP A 168 11.84 -0.96 2.73
C TRP A 168 11.68 -2.44 2.34
N PHE A 169 12.76 -3.08 1.92
CA PHE A 169 12.76 -4.51 1.59
C PHE A 169 12.31 -5.37 2.78
N ARG A 170 12.81 -5.09 4.00
CA ARG A 170 12.39 -5.83 5.21
C ARG A 170 10.93 -5.58 5.57
N LEU A 171 10.45 -4.35 5.38
CA LEU A 171 9.06 -3.95 5.63
C LEU A 171 8.03 -4.75 4.81
N TYR A 172 8.43 -5.16 3.60
CA TYR A 172 7.60 -5.87 2.63
C TYR A 172 8.08 -7.30 2.34
N LEU A 173 9.11 -7.80 3.03
CA LEU A 173 9.73 -9.10 2.76
C LEU A 173 8.70 -10.23 2.75
N SER A 174 7.81 -10.29 3.75
CA SER A 174 6.77 -11.31 3.82
C SER A 174 5.80 -11.25 2.65
N SER A 175 5.48 -10.04 2.16
CA SER A 175 4.61 -9.87 1.00
C SER A 175 5.34 -10.29 -0.29
N ILE A 176 6.62 -9.91 -0.44
CA ILE A 176 7.45 -10.28 -1.59
C ILE A 176 7.60 -11.80 -1.69
N ILE A 177 7.92 -12.47 -0.58
CA ILE A 177 8.05 -13.94 -0.54
C ILE A 177 6.74 -14.61 -0.95
N LEU A 178 5.60 -14.16 -0.41
CA LEU A 178 4.28 -14.68 -0.76
C LEU A 178 3.97 -14.50 -2.25
N THR A 179 4.28 -13.33 -2.83
CA THR A 179 4.13 -13.09 -4.27
C THR A 179 4.99 -14.03 -5.10
N ILE A 180 6.25 -14.25 -4.72
CA ILE A 180 7.15 -15.20 -5.40
C ILE A 180 6.58 -16.63 -5.34
N PHE A 181 6.07 -17.07 -4.18
CA PHE A 181 5.43 -18.38 -4.04
C PHE A 181 4.20 -18.55 -4.94
N ILE A 182 3.36 -17.52 -5.06
CA ILE A 182 2.19 -17.54 -5.96
C ILE A 182 2.65 -17.70 -7.41
N ILE A 183 3.68 -16.95 -7.83
CA ILE A 183 4.24 -17.05 -9.18
C ILE A 183 4.75 -18.47 -9.45
N ILE A 184 5.53 -19.05 -8.53
CA ILE A 184 6.02 -20.44 -8.64
C ILE A 184 4.85 -21.43 -8.73
N ALA A 185 3.82 -21.27 -7.91
CA ALA A 185 2.64 -22.14 -7.92
C ALA A 185 1.90 -22.09 -9.27
N ILE A 186 1.80 -20.91 -9.89
CA ILE A 186 1.23 -20.76 -11.24
C ILE A 186 2.08 -21.52 -12.27
N PHE A 187 3.41 -21.35 -12.26
CA PHE A 187 4.30 -22.07 -13.18
C PHE A 187 4.20 -23.59 -13.02
N VAL A 188 4.17 -24.08 -11.78
CA VAL A 188 3.98 -25.50 -11.47
C VAL A 188 2.62 -25.99 -11.96
N GLY A 189 1.54 -25.22 -11.73
CA GLY A 189 0.20 -25.53 -12.21
C GLY A 189 0.12 -25.63 -13.73
N VAL A 190 0.69 -24.67 -14.45
CA VAL A 190 0.77 -24.68 -15.92
C VAL A 190 1.59 -25.87 -16.42
N TYR A 191 2.73 -26.18 -15.78
CA TYR A 191 3.55 -27.34 -16.11
C TYR A 191 2.79 -28.66 -15.96
N PHE A 192 2.09 -28.85 -14.82
CA PHE A 192 1.28 -30.04 -14.58
C PHE A 192 0.10 -30.15 -15.55
N LEU A 193 -0.57 -29.04 -15.86
CA LEU A 193 -1.66 -29.00 -16.82
C LEU A 193 -1.18 -29.40 -18.23
N ALA A 194 -0.07 -28.82 -18.69
CA ALA A 194 0.54 -29.17 -19.97
C ALA A 194 0.95 -30.65 -20.04
N ARG A 195 1.54 -31.18 -18.95
CA ARG A 195 1.90 -32.60 -18.84
C ARG A 195 0.67 -33.50 -18.86
N PHE A 196 -0.42 -33.10 -18.22
CA PHE A 196 -1.67 -33.84 -18.17
C PHE A 196 -2.35 -33.90 -19.55
N LEU A 197 -2.40 -32.77 -20.27
CA LEU A 197 -2.94 -32.72 -21.63
C LEU A 197 -2.13 -33.58 -22.60
N LYS A 198 -0.79 -33.57 -22.49
CA LYS A 198 0.08 -34.42 -23.32
C LYS A 198 -0.17 -35.92 -23.11
N LYS A 199 -0.43 -36.36 -21.86
CA LYS A 199 -0.75 -37.77 -21.59
C LYS A 199 -2.05 -38.22 -22.27
N ARG A 200 -3.07 -37.36 -22.34
CA ARG A 200 -4.34 -37.68 -22.99
C ARG A 200 -4.26 -37.68 -24.52
N ALA A 201 -3.49 -36.77 -25.11
CA ALA A 201 -3.33 -36.71 -26.56
C ALA A 201 -2.62 -37.94 -27.16
N GLY A 202 -1.73 -38.59 -26.40
CA GLY A 202 -0.95 -39.73 -26.87
C GLY A 202 -1.68 -41.08 -26.94
N GLN A 203 -2.87 -41.22 -26.36
CA GLN A 203 -3.59 -42.50 -26.31
C GLN A 203 -4.63 -42.70 -27.43
N ASN A 204 -4.99 -41.66 -28.18
CA ASN A 204 -5.98 -41.78 -29.27
C ASN A 204 -5.40 -42.13 -30.65
N GLY A 205 -4.09 -42.41 -30.76
CA GLY A 205 -3.41 -42.57 -32.04
C GLY A 205 -3.10 -44.00 -32.49
N GLN A 206 -3.50 -45.04 -31.74
CA GLN A 206 -2.99 -46.41 -31.95
C GLN A 206 -4.05 -47.46 -32.29
N ASN A 207 -5.09 -47.08 -33.03
CA ASN A 207 -5.98 -48.02 -33.74
C ASN A 207 -6.03 -47.66 -35.23
N GLY A 208 -4.98 -48.06 -35.95
CA GLY A 208 -4.86 -47.89 -37.40
C GLY A 208 -3.97 -48.99 -37.97
N SER A 209 -4.53 -50.20 -38.04
CA SER A 209 -3.97 -51.35 -38.74
C SER A 209 -3.95 -51.07 -40.25
N GLY A 210 -2.80 -51.27 -40.90
CA GLY A 210 -2.68 -51.18 -42.35
C GLY A 210 -1.24 -51.26 -42.85
N THR A 211 -0.79 -52.48 -43.06
CA THR A 211 0.41 -52.94 -43.79
C THR A 211 0.76 -52.15 -45.06
N GLY A 212 2.06 -51.83 -45.25
CA GLY A 212 2.61 -51.42 -46.55
C GLY A 212 3.98 -50.77 -46.48
N GLN A 213 4.99 -51.47 -47.00
CA GLN A 213 6.42 -51.15 -47.16
C GLN A 213 6.76 -49.71 -47.62
N GLN A 214 7.69 -49.02 -46.95
CA GLN A 214 9.15 -48.95 -47.24
C GLN A 214 9.51 -47.90 -48.31
N MET A 215 10.13 -46.79 -47.89
CA MET A 215 11.52 -46.46 -48.22
C MET A 215 11.97 -45.16 -47.54
N THR A 216 13.24 -45.18 -47.19
CA THR A 216 14.06 -44.24 -46.43
C THR A 216 14.07 -42.82 -46.97
N SER A 217 13.80 -41.85 -46.09
CA SER A 217 14.43 -40.53 -46.17
C SER A 217 14.83 -40.12 -44.76
N GLN A 218 16.12 -40.25 -44.45
CA GLN A 218 16.75 -39.68 -43.27
C GLN A 218 16.71 -38.16 -43.42
N ASN A 219 15.61 -37.54 -43.01
CA ASN A 219 15.63 -36.13 -42.68
C ASN A 219 16.43 -35.98 -41.39
N PRO A 220 17.48 -35.15 -41.36
CA PRO A 220 18.28 -34.95 -40.17
C PRO A 220 17.37 -34.52 -39.01
N PRO A 221 17.66 -34.95 -37.77
CA PRO A 221 16.93 -34.47 -36.61
C PRO A 221 17.04 -32.96 -36.60
N SER A 222 15.96 -32.28 -36.99
CA SER A 222 15.88 -30.83 -36.93
C SER A 222 15.96 -30.48 -35.45
N SER A 223 17.19 -30.18 -35.01
CA SER A 223 17.45 -29.54 -33.74
C SER A 223 16.59 -28.29 -33.74
N ILE A 224 15.44 -28.38 -33.07
CA ILE A 224 14.51 -27.29 -32.93
C ILE A 224 15.30 -26.22 -32.20
N SER A 225 15.77 -25.22 -32.96
CA SER A 225 16.54 -24.13 -32.40
C SER A 225 15.59 -23.38 -31.48
N ILE A 226 15.76 -23.58 -30.17
CA ILE A 226 14.91 -23.03 -29.10
C ILE A 226 14.96 -21.48 -29.15
N LEU A 227 15.94 -20.93 -29.86
CA LEU A 227 16.14 -19.53 -30.20
C LEU A 227 15.81 -19.25 -31.67
N ASN A 228 14.67 -19.73 -32.16
CA ASN A 228 14.20 -19.26 -33.46
C ASN A 228 13.91 -17.76 -33.33
N LEU A 229 14.59 -16.94 -34.15
CA LEU A 229 14.56 -15.47 -34.05
C LEU A 229 13.13 -14.92 -34.01
N THR A 230 12.21 -15.59 -34.72
CA THR A 230 10.78 -15.28 -34.75
C THR A 230 10.08 -15.44 -33.40
N ASN A 231 10.44 -16.45 -32.59
CA ASN A 231 9.84 -16.64 -31.27
C ASN A 231 10.39 -15.60 -30.27
N ALA A 232 11.67 -15.27 -30.40
CA ALA A 232 12.32 -14.23 -29.59
C ALA A 232 11.76 -12.83 -29.90
N SER A 233 11.44 -12.52 -31.16
CA SER A 233 10.84 -11.24 -31.54
C SER A 233 9.38 -11.13 -31.12
N VAL A 234 8.59 -12.21 -31.25
CA VAL A 234 7.20 -12.24 -30.81
C VAL A 234 7.09 -12.09 -29.28
N SER A 235 7.97 -12.74 -28.52
CA SER A 235 8.02 -12.57 -27.06
C SER A 235 8.45 -11.16 -26.65
N LEU A 236 9.42 -10.55 -27.34
CA LEU A 236 9.80 -9.16 -27.10
C LEU A 236 8.62 -8.21 -27.33
N LEU A 237 7.84 -8.43 -28.39
CA LEU A 237 6.65 -7.63 -28.69
C LEU A 237 5.57 -7.75 -27.60
N SER A 238 5.41 -8.93 -26.99
CA SER A 238 4.55 -9.11 -25.82
C SER A 238 5.01 -8.25 -24.64
N VAL A 239 6.29 -8.30 -24.30
CA VAL A 239 6.85 -7.53 -23.18
C VAL A 239 6.74 -6.03 -23.41
N VAL A 240 7.05 -5.55 -24.62
CA VAL A 240 6.84 -4.14 -25.00
C VAL A 240 5.35 -3.77 -24.89
N GLY A 241 4.45 -4.67 -25.30
CA GLY A 241 3.01 -4.51 -25.14
C GLY A 241 2.60 -4.37 -23.67
N VAL A 242 3.14 -5.19 -22.77
CA VAL A 242 2.86 -5.12 -21.32
C VAL A 242 3.34 -3.80 -20.74
N VAL A 243 4.58 -3.40 -21.06
CA VAL A 243 5.13 -2.11 -20.60
C VAL A 243 4.28 -0.95 -21.12
N GLY A 244 3.97 -0.94 -22.41
CA GLY A 244 3.12 0.08 -23.03
C GLY A 244 1.71 0.13 -22.41
N LEU A 245 1.11 -1.03 -22.13
CA LEU A 245 -0.18 -1.12 -21.45
C LEU A 245 -0.10 -0.55 -20.03
N THR A 246 0.97 -0.83 -19.28
CA THR A 246 1.18 -0.27 -17.94
C THR A 246 1.25 1.26 -17.98
N TYR A 247 2.01 1.83 -18.93
CA TYR A 247 2.08 3.28 -19.10
C TYR A 247 0.74 3.88 -19.53
N LEU A 248 0.01 3.22 -20.43
CA LEU A 248 -1.32 3.67 -20.84
C LEU A 248 -2.31 3.67 -19.67
N LEU A 249 -2.35 2.61 -18.87
CA LEU A 249 -3.22 2.53 -17.70
C LEU A 249 -2.86 3.58 -16.65
N ARG A 250 -1.55 3.84 -16.45
CA ARG A 250 -1.09 4.91 -15.58
C ARG A 250 -1.54 6.28 -16.09
N PHE A 251 -1.32 6.57 -17.37
CA PHE A 251 -1.76 7.81 -18.02
C PHE A 251 -3.28 8.00 -17.88
N LEU A 252 -4.06 6.95 -18.13
CA LEU A 252 -5.51 6.94 -17.97
C LEU A 252 -5.95 7.15 -16.52
N SER A 253 -5.19 6.65 -15.54
CA SER A 253 -5.46 6.88 -14.12
C SER A 253 -5.12 8.29 -13.64
N GLU A 254 -4.10 8.92 -14.26
CA GLU A 254 -3.69 10.30 -13.98
C GLU A 254 -4.61 11.33 -14.63
N PHE A 255 -5.13 11.02 -15.82
CA PHE A 255 -6.26 11.75 -16.38
C PHE A 255 -7.45 11.55 -15.44
N ASN A 256 -7.86 12.63 -14.75
CA ASN A 256 -8.98 12.69 -13.78
C ASN A 256 -10.34 12.17 -14.32
N LEU A 257 -10.41 11.58 -15.52
CA LEU A 257 -11.54 10.86 -16.08
C LEU A 257 -12.18 9.90 -15.08
N PHE A 258 -11.39 9.14 -14.31
CA PHE A 258 -11.92 8.20 -13.32
C PHE A 258 -12.18 8.82 -11.94
N ARG A 259 -11.63 10.02 -11.66
CA ARG A 259 -11.79 10.68 -10.36
C ARG A 259 -13.19 11.29 -10.18
N SER A 260 -13.85 11.65 -11.29
CA SER A 260 -15.20 12.21 -11.26
C SER A 260 -16.30 11.15 -11.10
N PHE A 261 -15.98 9.88 -11.35
CA PHE A 261 -16.88 8.77 -11.03
C PHE A 261 -16.59 8.37 -9.59
N ASN A 262 -17.51 8.62 -8.66
CA ASN A 262 -17.48 7.95 -7.35
C ASN A 262 -17.74 6.46 -7.62
N PRO A 263 -16.69 5.63 -7.74
CA PRO A 263 -16.89 4.28 -8.21
C PRO A 263 -17.47 3.51 -7.03
N ASP A 264 -18.70 3.02 -7.19
CA ASP A 264 -19.23 1.99 -6.31
C ASP A 264 -18.19 0.85 -6.20
N PRO A 265 -18.00 0.23 -5.02
CA PRO A 265 -17.11 -0.91 -4.85
C PRO A 265 -17.22 -1.98 -5.93
N VAL A 266 -18.43 -2.22 -6.46
CA VAL A 266 -18.69 -3.16 -7.55
C VAL A 266 -17.99 -2.73 -8.84
N PHE A 267 -18.03 -1.44 -9.18
CA PHE A 267 -17.36 -0.90 -10.37
C PHE A 267 -15.84 -1.03 -10.25
N GLY A 268 -15.28 -0.81 -9.06
CA GLY A 268 -13.86 -1.03 -8.79
C GLY A 268 -13.43 -2.49 -9.04
N ILE A 269 -14.25 -3.46 -8.61
CA ILE A 269 -13.98 -4.89 -8.83
C ILE A 269 -14.05 -5.22 -10.33
N ILE A 270 -15.06 -4.75 -11.05
CA ILE A 270 -15.22 -4.99 -12.50
C ILE A 270 -14.01 -4.42 -13.25
N MET A 271 -13.61 -3.17 -12.96
CA MET A 271 -12.46 -2.54 -13.59
C MET A 271 -11.17 -3.32 -13.33
N ALA A 272 -10.96 -3.80 -12.09
CA ALA A 272 -9.81 -4.62 -11.76
C ALA A 272 -9.78 -5.93 -12.57
N ILE A 273 -10.93 -6.62 -12.71
CA ILE A 273 -11.05 -7.84 -13.53
C ILE A 273 -10.74 -7.53 -15.00
N THR A 274 -11.29 -6.44 -15.55
CA THR A 274 -11.02 -6.01 -16.93
C THR A 274 -9.54 -5.76 -17.18
N ILE A 275 -8.86 -5.07 -16.26
CA ILE A 275 -7.42 -4.81 -16.36
C ILE A 275 -6.64 -6.13 -16.34
N ILE A 276 -6.97 -7.05 -15.44
CA ILE A 276 -6.31 -8.36 -15.36
C ILE A 276 -6.48 -9.14 -16.68
N LEU A 277 -7.69 -9.19 -17.23
CA LEU A 277 -7.97 -9.85 -18.50
C LEU A 277 -7.19 -9.23 -19.66
N LEU A 278 -7.07 -7.91 -19.67
CA LEU A 278 -6.29 -7.20 -20.69
C LEU A 278 -4.81 -7.57 -20.63
N TYR A 279 -4.21 -7.64 -19.43
CA TYR A 279 -2.83 -8.11 -19.28
C TYR A 279 -2.66 -9.56 -19.71
N VAL A 280 -3.57 -10.45 -19.33
CA VAL A 280 -3.53 -11.87 -19.75
C VAL A 280 -3.58 -11.98 -21.28
N LEU A 281 -4.40 -11.16 -21.93
CA LEU A 281 -4.52 -11.14 -23.38
C LEU A 281 -3.25 -10.62 -24.06
N VAL A 282 -2.62 -9.57 -23.52
CA VAL A 282 -1.36 -9.04 -24.07
C VAL A 282 -0.22 -10.04 -23.90
N ILE A 283 -0.12 -10.69 -22.73
CA ILE A 283 0.91 -11.69 -22.42
C ILE A 283 0.73 -12.95 -23.28
N LEU A 284 -0.45 -13.56 -23.23
CA LEU A 284 -0.66 -14.87 -23.86
C LEU A 284 -1.07 -14.76 -25.33
N GLY A 285 -1.61 -13.63 -25.78
CA GLY A 285 -2.17 -13.46 -27.12
C GLY A 285 -1.19 -13.79 -28.24
N PRO A 286 0.01 -13.15 -28.28
CA PRO A 286 1.01 -13.44 -29.30
C PRO A 286 1.45 -14.91 -29.29
N ALA A 287 1.59 -15.51 -28.11
CA ALA A 287 1.96 -16.92 -27.96
C ALA A 287 0.89 -17.85 -28.52
N ILE A 288 -0.40 -17.61 -28.22
CA ILE A 288 -1.54 -18.40 -28.71
C ILE A 288 -1.63 -18.31 -30.25
N ILE A 289 -1.48 -17.12 -30.84
CA ILE A 289 -1.54 -16.93 -32.29
C ILE A 289 -0.46 -17.76 -33.00
N VAL A 290 0.76 -17.77 -32.48
CA VAL A 290 1.85 -18.58 -33.05
C VAL A 290 1.64 -20.07 -32.79
N ALA A 291 1.10 -20.45 -31.62
CA ALA A 291 0.79 -21.84 -31.26
C ALA A 291 -0.18 -22.51 -32.23
N ILE A 292 -1.21 -21.77 -32.67
CA ILE A 292 -2.20 -22.27 -33.64
C ILE A 292 -1.52 -22.65 -34.96
N LYS A 293 -0.50 -21.89 -35.38
CA LYS A 293 0.20 -22.11 -36.67
C LYS A 293 1.36 -23.12 -36.57
N HIS A 294 2.12 -23.08 -35.48
CA HIS A 294 3.40 -23.81 -35.35
C HIS A 294 3.38 -24.86 -34.24
N GLY A 295 2.19 -25.15 -33.69
CA GLY A 295 1.98 -26.15 -32.65
C GLY A 295 2.42 -25.72 -31.25
N TRP A 296 2.11 -26.60 -30.29
CA TRP A 296 2.33 -26.37 -28.85
C TRP A 296 3.79 -26.16 -28.43
N LYS A 297 4.76 -26.71 -29.18
CA LYS A 297 6.18 -26.50 -28.88
C LYS A 297 6.59 -25.03 -29.02
N SER A 298 6.03 -24.35 -30.02
CA SER A 298 6.29 -22.93 -30.28
C SER A 298 5.65 -22.05 -29.20
N PHE A 299 4.46 -22.42 -28.72
CA PHE A 299 3.82 -21.78 -27.57
C PHE A 299 4.75 -21.75 -26.33
N LEU A 300 5.26 -22.93 -25.96
CA LEU A 300 6.11 -23.07 -24.78
C LEU A 300 7.44 -22.31 -24.95
N SER A 301 8.02 -22.33 -26.15
CA SER A 301 9.23 -21.57 -26.48
C SER A 301 9.02 -20.05 -26.32
N ILE A 302 7.87 -19.53 -26.78
CA ILE A 302 7.54 -18.10 -26.64
C ILE A 302 7.35 -17.72 -25.17
N LEU A 303 6.65 -18.53 -24.37
CA LEU A 303 6.47 -18.24 -22.94
C LEU A 303 7.80 -18.23 -22.17
N ILE A 304 8.72 -19.15 -22.50
CA ILE A 304 10.05 -19.17 -21.88
C ILE A 304 10.83 -17.91 -22.27
N ALA A 305 10.81 -17.55 -23.55
CA ALA A 305 11.48 -16.35 -24.05
C ALA A 305 10.90 -15.06 -23.43
N GLU A 306 9.58 -14.98 -23.29
CA GLU A 306 8.88 -13.87 -22.65
C GLU A 306 9.27 -13.74 -21.18
N PHE A 307 9.30 -14.84 -20.43
CA PHE A 307 9.78 -14.85 -19.05
C PHE A 307 11.22 -14.35 -18.94
N LEU A 308 12.11 -14.82 -19.84
CA LEU A 308 13.50 -14.36 -19.87
C LEU A 308 13.60 -12.86 -20.15
N TRP A 309 12.82 -12.33 -21.08
CA TRP A 309 12.74 -10.90 -21.32
C TRP A 309 12.29 -10.14 -20.08
N PHE A 310 11.24 -10.59 -19.37
CA PHE A 310 10.82 -9.97 -18.12
C PHE A 310 11.92 -9.92 -17.07
N VAL A 311 12.70 -11.01 -16.91
CA VAL A 311 13.84 -11.03 -15.98
C VAL A 311 14.91 -10.02 -16.42
N ILE A 312 15.24 -9.95 -17.72
CA ILE A 312 16.20 -8.98 -18.26
C ILE A 312 15.73 -7.54 -17.98
N PHE A 313 14.49 -7.21 -18.33
CA PHE A 313 13.92 -5.88 -18.08
C PHE A 313 13.90 -5.53 -16.59
N LEU A 314 13.60 -6.50 -15.73
CA LEU A 314 13.62 -6.31 -14.28
C LEU A 314 15.04 -6.01 -13.78
N VAL A 315 16.05 -6.73 -14.26
CA VAL A 315 17.47 -6.46 -13.93
C VAL A 315 17.90 -5.09 -14.43
N VAL A 316 17.55 -4.72 -15.67
CA VAL A 316 17.84 -3.40 -16.25
C VAL A 316 17.16 -2.30 -15.44
N TYR A 317 15.88 -2.50 -15.08
CA TYR A 317 15.14 -1.55 -14.25
C TYR A 317 15.82 -1.37 -12.89
N PHE A 318 16.18 -2.44 -12.19
CA PHE A 318 16.90 -2.33 -10.93
C PHE A 318 18.29 -1.73 -11.08
N ALA A 319 18.99 -1.94 -12.20
CA ALA A 319 20.29 -1.34 -12.44
C ALA A 319 20.19 0.17 -12.68
N LEU A 320 19.18 0.63 -13.41
CA LEU A 320 18.96 2.04 -13.73
C LEU A 320 18.29 2.83 -12.60
N PHE A 321 17.39 2.19 -11.86
CA PHE A 321 16.53 2.84 -10.88
C PHE A 321 16.74 2.33 -9.44
N SER A 322 17.76 1.50 -9.17
CA SER A 322 18.15 1.22 -7.78
C SER A 322 18.56 2.54 -7.12
N PRO A 323 17.90 2.94 -6.02
CA PRO A 323 18.19 4.19 -5.32
C PRO A 323 19.50 4.12 -4.49
N GLY A 324 20.54 3.46 -5.00
CA GLY A 324 21.69 3.01 -4.19
C GLY A 324 23.06 3.21 -4.82
N ARG A 325 23.25 4.16 -5.73
CA ARG A 325 24.58 4.52 -6.22
C ARG A 325 24.71 6.01 -6.53
N LEU A 326 24.43 6.81 -5.52
CA LEU A 326 24.97 8.17 -5.39
C LEU A 326 25.83 8.12 -4.12
N ASP A 327 27.04 7.62 -4.28
CA ASP A 327 28.17 8.07 -3.46
C ASP A 327 28.62 9.44 -4.00
#